data_AF-A0A921B9X4-F1
#
_entry.id   AF-A0A921B9X4-F1
#
_cell.length_a   1.000
_cell.length_b   1.000
_cell.length_c   1.000
_cell.angle_alpha   90.00
_cell.angle_beta   90.00
_cell.angle_gamma   90.00
#
_symmetry.space_group_name_H-M   'P 1'
#
loop_
_entity.id
_entity.type
_entity.pdbx_description
1 polymer ?
#
loop_
_entity_poly.entity_id
_entity_poly.type
_entity_poly.pdbx_seq_one_letter_code
_entity_poly.pdbx_strand_id
1 'polypeptide(L)'
;MLTIFYIFAVLSVIGALGVLFLRNPIHCALSLVGTFFCLGAIYVMLNAEFVAVIQVLVYAGAIMVLFLFVLMLLSSKDSERFVNKWTVGKIAGPGFSHWEFSYKFPVYSLLRIATWLQRGLSA
;
A
#
# COMPACT_ATOMS: atom_id res chain seq x y z
N MET A 1 -19.27 31.07 -5.23
CA MET A 1 -18.81 29.89 -6.02
C MET A 1 -17.32 29.62 -5.82
N LEU A 2 -16.43 30.57 -6.12
CA LEU A 2 -14.97 30.35 -6.04
C LEU A 2 -14.47 29.93 -4.64
N THR A 3 -14.94 30.55 -3.57
CA THR A 3 -14.52 30.22 -2.20
C THR A 3 -14.82 28.76 -1.85
N ILE A 4 -16.01 28.28 -2.19
CA ILE A 4 -16.45 26.92 -1.90
C ILE A 4 -15.65 25.92 -2.75
N PHE A 5 -15.39 26.26 -4.03
CA PHE A 5 -14.51 25.47 -4.90
C PHE A 5 -13.11 25.29 -4.29
N TYR A 6 -12.48 26.37 -3.82
CA TYR A 6 -11.17 26.29 -3.19
C TYR A 6 -11.19 25.47 -1.88
N ILE A 7 -12.25 25.57 -1.08
CA ILE A 7 -12.40 24.76 0.13
C ILE A 7 -12.43 23.28 -0.22
N PHE A 8 -13.28 22.86 -1.16
CA PHE A 8 -13.34 21.44 -1.59
C PHE A 8 -12.06 20.98 -2.27
N ALA A 9 -11.40 21.84 -3.05
CA ALA A 9 -10.13 21.52 -3.70
C ALA A 9 -9.03 21.25 -2.66
N VAL A 10 -8.87 22.12 -1.67
CA VAL A 10 -7.90 21.92 -0.58
C VAL A 10 -8.24 20.67 0.24
N LEU A 11 -9.53 20.45 0.53
CA LEU A 11 -9.97 19.27 1.28
C LEU A 11 -9.68 17.96 0.53
N SER A 12 -9.86 17.95 -0.80
CA SER A 12 -9.51 16.83 -1.66
C SER A 12 -8.00 16.54 -1.64
N VAL A 13 -7.16 17.58 -1.70
CA VAL A 13 -5.71 17.43 -1.61
C VAL A 13 -5.28 16.89 -0.24
N ILE A 14 -5.86 17.41 0.85
CA ILE A 14 -5.57 16.92 2.21
C ILE A 14 -5.95 15.44 2.35
N GLY A 15 -7.11 15.03 1.84
CA GLY A 15 -7.50 13.63 1.83
C GLY A 15 -6.54 12.78 0.99
N ALA A 16 -6.05 13.26 -0.16
CA ALA A 16 -5.14 12.52 -1.01
C ALA A 16 -3.78 12.32 -0.35
N LEU A 17 -3.29 13.35 0.36
CA LEU A 17 -2.12 13.25 1.21
C LEU A 17 -2.34 12.26 2.36
N GLY A 18 -3.54 12.23 2.95
CA GLY A 18 -3.92 11.25 3.96
C GLY A 18 -3.74 9.81 3.49
N VAL A 19 -4.16 9.49 2.26
CA VAL A 19 -3.96 8.14 1.68
C VAL A 19 -2.48 7.72 1.69
N LEU A 20 -1.56 8.65 1.46
CA LEU A 20 -0.11 8.40 1.39
C LEU A 20 0.56 8.32 2.76
N PHE A 21 0.10 9.12 3.73
CA PHE A 21 0.75 9.21 5.04
C PHE A 21 0.21 8.21 6.07
N LEU A 22 -1.02 7.73 5.91
CA LEU A 22 -1.60 6.81 6.88
C LEU A 22 -1.03 5.41 6.71
N ARG A 23 -0.67 4.79 7.84
CA ARG A 23 -0.07 3.44 7.87
C ARG A 23 -1.12 2.34 8.06
N ASN A 24 -2.29 2.71 8.57
CA ASN A 24 -3.43 1.82 8.70
C ASN A 24 -4.24 1.85 7.39
N PRO A 25 -4.30 0.74 6.63
CA PRO A 25 -4.94 0.71 5.32
C PRO A 25 -6.44 1.03 5.38
N ILE A 26 -7.11 0.72 6.51
CA ILE A 26 -8.51 1.12 6.75
C ILE A 26 -8.65 2.64 6.76
N HIS A 27 -7.71 3.35 7.38
CA HIS A 27 -7.77 4.81 7.42
C HIS A 27 -7.35 5.44 6.09
N CYS A 28 -6.40 4.83 5.35
CA CYS A 28 -6.10 5.23 3.96
C CYS A 28 -7.34 5.13 3.08
N ALA A 29 -8.05 4.00 3.20
CA ALA A 29 -9.31 3.73 2.53
C ALA A 29 -10.37 4.81 2.81
N LEU A 30 -10.62 5.12 4.08
CA LEU A 30 -11.56 6.17 4.50
C LEU A 30 -11.17 7.56 3.94
N SER A 31 -9.87 7.87 3.96
CA SER A 31 -9.35 9.13 3.42
C SER A 31 -9.57 9.21 1.90
N LEU A 32 -9.33 8.10 1.18
CA LEU A 32 -9.60 7.98 -0.25
C LEU A 32 -11.09 8.21 -0.57
N VAL A 33 -12.01 7.57 0.16
CA VAL A 33 -13.46 7.78 -0.04
C VAL A 33 -13.81 9.27 0.09
N GLY A 34 -13.27 9.95 1.10
CA GLY A 34 -13.45 11.39 1.28
C GLY A 34 -12.95 12.23 0.09
N THR A 35 -11.81 11.87 -0.52
CA THR A 35 -11.30 12.59 -1.69
C THR A 35 -12.20 12.48 -2.92
N PHE A 36 -12.74 11.28 -3.19
CA PHE A 36 -13.65 11.07 -4.32
C PHE A 36 -14.97 11.80 -4.12
N PHE A 37 -15.46 11.90 -2.89
CA PHE A 37 -16.63 12.69 -2.55
C PHE A 37 -16.40 14.19 -2.79
N CYS A 38 -15.26 14.73 -2.36
CA CYS A 38 -14.89 16.12 -2.62
C CYS A 38 -14.77 16.40 -4.13
N LEU A 39 -14.21 15.47 -4.91
CA LEU A 39 -14.16 15.57 -6.37
C LEU A 39 -15.56 15.58 -6.99
N GLY A 40 -16.48 14.77 -6.49
CA GLY A 40 -17.88 14.80 -6.91
C GLY A 40 -18.53 16.17 -6.68
N ALA A 41 -18.32 16.75 -5.49
CA ALA A 41 -18.81 18.10 -5.17
C ALA A 41 -18.20 19.18 -6.10
N ILE A 42 -16.92 19.06 -6.44
CA ILE A 42 -16.25 19.94 -7.40
C ILE A 42 -16.89 19.82 -8.79
N TYR A 43 -17.15 18.61 -9.29
CA TYR A 43 -17.79 18.43 -10.61
C TYR A 43 -19.20 19.03 -10.69
N VAL A 44 -19.98 18.95 -9.60
CA VAL A 44 -21.28 19.63 -9.53
C VAL A 44 -21.10 21.15 -9.64
N MET A 45 -20.12 21.74 -8.95
CA MET A 45 -19.85 23.19 -9.04
C MET A 45 -19.42 23.65 -10.43
N LEU A 46 -18.73 22.80 -11.19
CA LEU A 46 -18.33 23.09 -12.57
C LEU A 46 -19.47 22.93 -13.60
N ASN A 47 -20.73 22.71 -13.17
CA ASN A 47 -21.85 22.36 -14.06
C ASN A 47 -21.59 21.08 -14.90
N ALA A 48 -20.72 20.18 -14.41
CA ALA A 48 -20.41 18.92 -15.08
C ALA A 48 -21.29 17.78 -14.53
N GLU A 49 -22.60 17.89 -14.70
CA GLU A 49 -23.59 16.99 -14.07
C GLU A 49 -23.40 15.52 -14.45
N PHE A 50 -23.21 15.23 -15.74
CA PHE A 50 -22.99 13.87 -16.21
C PHE A 50 -21.73 13.23 -15.59
N VAL A 51 -20.65 14.00 -15.50
CA VAL A 51 -19.38 13.56 -14.90
C VAL A 51 -19.55 13.35 -13.40
N ALA A 52 -20.27 14.24 -12.72
CA ALA A 52 -20.56 14.11 -11.29
C ALA A 52 -21.37 12.84 -10.98
N VAL A 53 -22.36 12.50 -11.81
CA VAL A 53 -23.14 11.26 -11.65
C VAL A 53 -22.26 10.02 -11.84
N ILE A 54 -21.41 10.00 -12.87
CA ILE A 54 -20.47 8.88 -13.08
C ILE A 54 -19.46 8.78 -11.93
N GLN A 55 -19.00 9.91 -11.40
CA GLN A 55 -18.10 9.97 -10.25
C GLN A 55 -18.70 9.26 -9.03
N VAL A 56 -19.99 9.49 -8.74
CA VAL A 56 -20.64 8.85 -7.61
C VAL A 56 -20.96 7.39 -7.91
N LEU A 57 -21.53 7.09 -9.08
CA LEU A 57 -22.02 5.75 -9.41
C LEU A 57 -20.90 4.74 -9.67
N VAL A 58 -19.89 5.13 -10.44
CA VAL A 58 -18.82 4.23 -10.89
C VAL A 58 -17.59 4.34 -9.98
N TYR A 59 -17.08 5.55 -9.77
CA TYR A 59 -15.83 5.72 -9.01
C TYR A 59 -16.05 5.51 -7.50
N ALA A 60 -16.92 6.28 -6.87
CA ALA A 60 -17.20 6.16 -5.43
C ALA A 60 -18.05 4.93 -5.07
N GLY A 61 -18.88 4.45 -5.99
CA GLY A 61 -19.70 3.25 -5.81
C GLY A 61 -18.92 1.97 -6.08
N ALA A 62 -18.73 1.61 -7.35
CA ALA A 62 -18.21 0.31 -7.74
C ALA A 62 -16.69 0.15 -7.50
N ILE A 63 -15.88 1.07 -8.05
CA ILE A 63 -14.42 0.95 -8.03
C ILE A 63 -13.89 1.10 -6.60
N MET A 64 -14.43 2.06 -5.84
CA MET A 64 -14.03 2.29 -4.46
C MET A 64 -14.31 1.07 -3.58
N VAL A 65 -15.51 0.49 -3.62
CA VAL A 65 -15.83 -0.69 -2.78
C VAL A 65 -14.97 -1.89 -3.15
N LEU A 66 -14.67 -2.10 -4.44
CA LEU A 66 -13.71 -3.10 -4.88
C LEU A 66 -12.30 -2.82 -4.31
N PHE A 67 -11.85 -1.57 -4.36
CA PHE A 67 -10.57 -1.17 -3.80
C PHE A 67 -10.52 -1.35 -2.28
N LEU A 68 -11.58 -0.97 -1.56
CA LEU A 68 -11.72 -1.19 -0.12
C LEU A 68 -11.62 -2.68 0.24
N PHE A 69 -12.29 -3.53 -0.53
CA PHE A 69 -12.22 -4.98 -0.35
C PHE A 69 -10.79 -5.50 -0.56
N VAL A 70 -10.13 -5.10 -1.65
CA VAL A 70 -8.74 -5.49 -1.95
C VAL A 70 -7.76 -4.97 -0.89
N LEU A 71 -7.90 -3.71 -0.45
CA LEU A 71 -7.06 -3.12 0.60
C LEU A 71 -7.24 -3.82 1.94
N MET A 72 -8.46 -4.20 2.31
CA MET A 72 -8.71 -4.98 3.52
C MET A 72 -8.08 -6.37 3.45
N LEU A 73 -8.20 -7.06 2.31
CA LEU A 73 -7.53 -8.36 2.11
C LEU A 73 -6.01 -8.24 2.15
N LEU A 74 -5.45 -7.14 1.65
CA LEU A 74 -4.00 -6.87 1.69
C LEU A 74 -3.53 -6.48 3.09
N SER A 75 -4.37 -5.79 3.87
CA SER A 75 -4.07 -5.37 5.24
C SER A 75 -3.70 -6.53 6.16
N SER A 76 -4.26 -7.73 5.96
CA SER A 76 -3.98 -8.90 6.78
C SER A 76 -2.60 -9.52 6.50
N LYS A 77 -1.84 -9.02 5.53
CA LYS A 77 -0.53 -9.56 5.13
C LYS A 77 0.68 -8.76 5.60
N ASP A 78 0.49 -7.60 6.24
CA ASP A 78 1.59 -6.67 6.57
C ASP A 78 1.61 -6.24 8.04
N SER A 79 1.62 -7.22 8.96
CA SER A 79 1.83 -6.96 10.39
C SER A 79 3.30 -6.83 10.80
N GLU A 80 4.29 -6.86 9.87
CA GLU A 80 5.70 -7.01 10.30
C GLU A 80 6.80 -6.30 9.49
N ARG A 81 6.54 -5.41 8.53
CA ARG A 81 7.68 -4.72 7.88
C ARG A 81 7.49 -3.22 7.81
N PHE A 82 8.61 -2.50 7.92
CA PHE A 82 8.74 -1.07 7.65
C PHE A 82 8.42 -0.08 8.78
N VAL A 83 8.84 -0.34 10.02
CA VAL A 83 9.39 0.75 10.84
C VAL A 83 10.86 0.47 11.11
N ASN A 84 11.68 1.42 10.65
CA ASN A 84 13.11 1.55 10.87
C ASN A 84 14.08 0.89 9.87
N LYS A 85 14.07 1.37 8.61
CA LYS A 85 15.27 1.36 7.77
C LYS A 85 15.98 2.72 7.74
N TRP A 86 15.31 3.80 8.18
CA TRP A 86 15.81 5.17 8.09
C TRP A 86 16.67 5.61 9.30
N THR A 87 16.58 4.97 10.47
CA THR A 87 17.56 5.19 11.56
C THR A 87 18.85 4.42 11.32
N VAL A 88 18.80 3.27 10.64
CA VAL A 88 20.01 2.46 10.33
C VAL A 88 20.88 3.11 9.25
N GLY A 89 20.31 3.90 8.34
CA GLY A 89 21.07 4.54 7.25
C GLY A 89 21.89 5.78 7.65
N LYS A 90 21.72 6.31 8.86
CA LYS A 90 22.40 7.54 9.31
C LYS A 90 23.43 7.32 10.42
N ILE A 91 23.61 6.09 10.89
CA ILE A 91 24.68 5.69 11.81
C ILE A 91 25.39 4.44 11.27
N ALA A 92 26.73 4.43 11.27
CA ALA A 92 27.62 3.29 10.99
C ALA A 92 28.07 3.01 9.53
N GLY A 93 28.59 4.05 8.87
CA GLY A 93 29.91 4.01 8.20
C GLY A 93 30.03 3.42 6.77
N PRO A 94 31.07 3.83 6.01
CA PRO A 94 31.46 3.18 4.76
C PRO A 94 32.12 1.82 5.07
N GLY A 95 31.30 0.87 5.52
CA GLY A 95 31.65 -0.53 5.82
C GLY A 95 31.12 -1.47 4.74
N PHE A 96 31.45 -1.17 3.49
CA PHE A 96 31.25 -1.99 2.30
C PHE A 96 32.12 -3.26 2.37
N SER A 97 31.85 -4.25 3.26
CA SER A 97 32.69 -5.47 3.26
C SER A 97 32.14 -6.77 3.85
N HIS A 98 30.84 -6.90 4.13
CA HIS A 98 30.31 -8.25 4.38
C HIS A 98 28.86 -8.42 3.94
N TRP A 99 28.72 -8.70 2.65
CA TRP A 99 27.47 -9.06 2.00
C TRP A 99 27.13 -10.52 2.32
N GLU A 100 26.48 -10.79 3.46
CA GLU A 100 25.77 -12.06 3.63
C GLU A 100 24.32 -11.89 3.18
N PHE A 101 24.17 -11.90 1.86
CA PHE A 101 22.91 -12.19 1.19
C PHE A 101 22.59 -13.68 1.39
N SER A 102 22.00 -14.04 2.53
CA SER A 102 21.43 -15.38 2.72
C SER A 102 19.90 -15.31 2.67
N TYR A 103 19.40 -14.95 1.50
CA TYR A 103 18.01 -15.13 1.09
C TYR A 103 17.99 -16.05 -0.14
N LYS A 104 18.22 -17.36 0.05
CA LYS A 104 17.94 -18.39 -0.97
C LYS A 104 17.89 -19.82 -0.40
N PHE A 105 16.73 -20.25 0.08
CA PHE A 105 16.31 -21.67 -0.04
C PHE A 105 16.14 -21.96 -1.56
N PRO A 106 16.20 -23.20 -2.12
CA PRO A 106 15.81 -24.49 -1.51
C PRO A 106 16.58 -25.79 -1.95
N VAL A 107 17.54 -25.81 -2.89
CA VAL A 107 18.00 -27.07 -3.54
C VAL A 107 19.11 -27.84 -2.80
N TYR A 108 19.98 -27.17 -2.03
CA TYR A 108 21.17 -27.80 -1.43
C TYR A 108 20.89 -28.64 -0.17
N SER A 109 19.72 -28.50 0.46
CA SER A 109 19.31 -29.32 1.61
C SER A 109 19.03 -30.77 1.21
N LEU A 110 18.53 -31.01 -0.01
CA LEU A 110 18.24 -32.35 -0.54
C LEU A 110 19.51 -33.11 -0.90
N LEU A 111 20.56 -32.42 -1.38
CA LEU A 111 21.86 -33.04 -1.65
C LEU A 111 22.51 -33.57 -0.36
N ARG A 112 22.30 -32.89 0.78
CA ARG A 112 22.74 -33.38 2.10
C ARG A 112 21.97 -34.62 2.55
N ILE A 113 20.66 -34.73 2.27
CA ILE A 113 19.86 -35.91 2.65
C ILE A 113 20.28 -37.14 1.83
N ALA A 114 20.60 -36.98 0.54
CA ALA A 114 21.15 -38.06 -0.28
C ALA A 114 22.47 -38.61 0.29
N THR A 115 23.36 -37.74 0.79
CA THR A 115 24.61 -38.20 1.42
C THR A 115 24.42 -38.94 2.75
N TRP A 116 23.33 -38.67 3.48
CA TRP A 116 23.00 -39.39 4.72
C TRP A 116 22.39 -40.77 4.45
N LEU A 117 21.57 -40.90 3.40
CA LEU A 117 20.95 -42.17 3.04
C LEU A 117 21.99 -43.18 2.54
N GLN A 118 23.01 -42.73 1.82
CA GLN A 118 24.05 -43.60 1.27
C GLN A 118 25.04 -44.12 2.33
N ARG A 119 25.20 -43.39 3.45
CA ARG A 119 26.02 -43.84 4.60
C ARG A 119 25.31 -44.82 5.53
N GLY A 120 23.98 -44.89 5.48
CA GLY A 120 23.19 -45.84 6.28
C GLY A 120 23.04 -47.22 5.65
N LEU A 121 23.35 -47.39 4.36
CA LEU A 121 23.27 -48.66 3.63
C LEU A 121 24.62 -49.39 3.53
N SER A 122 25.71 -48.76 4.00
CA SER A 122 27.08 -49.28 3.95
C SER A 122 27.64 -49.71 5.32
N ALA A 123 26.78 -49.90 6.31
CA ALA A 123 27.08 -50.42 7.64
C ALA A 123 26.08 -51.55 7.96
#